data_AF-A0A3D2WZ59-F1
#
_entry.id   AF-A0A3D2WZ59-F1
#
_cell.length_a   1.000
_cell.length_b   1.000
_cell.length_c   1.000
_cell.angle_alpha   90.00
_cell.angle_beta   90.00
_cell.angle_gamma   90.00
#
_symmetry.space_group_name_H-M   'P 1'
#
loop_
_entity.id
_entity.type
_entity.pdbx_description
1 polymer ?
#
loop_
_entity_poly.entity_id
_entity_poly.type
_entity_poly.pdbx_seq_one_letter_code
_entity_poly.pdbx_strand_id
1 'polypeptide(L)'
;MMQGYVQVYTGDGKGKTTAAFGLALRAIGAGLKVFIGQFAKGQLYSEIKAIRQYLPGIEIKQYGRKCFIYSRPEPADIRLAQEGLAEVRKFINSGKYDIVILDEANIAVYFKLFPIEELLEIVHSKPKNVELIITGRNAHPDLIKAADLVTEMLEIKHYYNQGVSARKGIES
;
A
#
# COMPACT_ATOMS: atom_id res chain seq x y z
N MET A 1 -12.53 -2.97 22.14
CA MET A 1 -11.60 -2.80 20.99
C MET A 1 -12.44 -2.34 19.81
N MET A 2 -11.99 -1.32 19.08
CA MET A 2 -12.69 -0.87 17.86
C MET A 2 -12.57 -1.94 16.77
N GLN A 3 -13.64 -2.13 16.00
CA GLN A 3 -13.65 -2.97 14.81
C GLN A 3 -12.80 -2.29 13.72
N GLY A 4 -11.88 -3.03 13.12
CA GLY A 4 -11.10 -2.59 11.96
C GLY A 4 -11.70 -3.11 10.66
N TYR A 5 -11.62 -2.31 9.62
CA TYR A 5 -12.20 -2.57 8.30
C TYR A 5 -11.12 -2.70 7.21
N VAL A 6 -11.55 -2.97 5.99
CA VAL A 6 -10.72 -3.13 4.80
C VAL A 6 -11.06 -2.01 3.82
N GLN A 7 -10.07 -1.19 3.50
CA GLN A 7 -10.19 -0.06 2.59
C GLN A 7 -9.35 -0.27 1.34
N VAL A 8 -9.92 0.01 0.17
CA VAL A 8 -9.22 -0.05 -1.11
C VAL A 8 -9.22 1.32 -1.76
N TYR A 9 -8.02 1.87 -2.01
CA TYR A 9 -7.84 3.12 -2.75
C TYR A 9 -7.28 2.82 -4.14
N THR A 10 -8.12 2.92 -5.16
CA THR A 10 -7.80 2.55 -6.55
C THR A 10 -8.12 3.67 -7.55
N GLY A 11 -8.15 3.36 -8.84
CA GLY A 11 -8.39 4.32 -9.93
C GLY A 11 -7.11 4.95 -10.48
N ASP A 12 -7.23 5.62 -11.61
CA ASP A 12 -6.09 6.16 -12.36
C ASP A 12 -5.59 7.52 -11.88
N GLY A 13 -6.39 8.24 -11.11
CA GLY A 13 -6.05 9.55 -10.55
C GLY A 13 -4.94 9.50 -9.51
N LYS A 14 -4.18 10.60 -9.40
CA LYS A 14 -3.20 10.82 -8.33
C LYS A 14 -3.92 10.94 -6.98
N GLY A 15 -3.39 10.27 -5.96
CA GLY A 15 -3.81 10.49 -4.57
C GLY A 15 -3.85 9.24 -3.68
N LYS A 16 -3.79 8.03 -4.26
CA LYS A 16 -4.05 6.77 -3.54
C LYS A 16 -3.11 6.56 -2.36
N THR A 17 -1.81 6.56 -2.64
CA THR A 17 -0.75 6.48 -1.63
C THR A 17 -0.80 7.66 -0.67
N THR A 18 -0.96 8.90 -1.15
CA THR A 18 -0.97 10.06 -0.25
C THR A 18 -2.17 10.08 0.69
N ALA A 19 -3.33 9.57 0.27
CA ALA A 19 -4.49 9.38 1.14
C ALA A 19 -4.21 8.32 2.23
N ALA A 20 -3.62 7.18 1.87
CA ALA A 20 -3.24 6.14 2.82
C ALA A 20 -2.20 6.66 3.85
N PHE A 21 -1.22 7.44 3.40
CA PHE A 21 -0.22 8.04 4.29
C PHE A 21 -0.81 9.18 5.14
N GLY A 22 -1.78 9.93 4.62
CA GLY A 22 -2.55 10.89 5.40
C GLY A 22 -3.37 10.22 6.51
N LEU A 23 -3.94 9.05 6.24
CA LEU A 23 -4.58 8.22 7.27
C LEU A 23 -3.57 7.73 8.31
N ALA A 24 -2.39 7.28 7.88
CA ALA A 24 -1.31 6.90 8.80
C ALA A 24 -0.91 8.05 9.72
N LEU A 25 -0.78 9.27 9.18
CA LEU A 25 -0.50 10.48 9.95
C LEU A 25 -1.60 10.78 10.99
N ARG A 26 -2.87 10.61 10.62
CA ARG A 26 -3.99 10.73 11.57
C ARG A 26 -3.90 9.68 12.69
N ALA A 27 -3.60 8.44 12.33
CA ALA A 27 -3.51 7.33 13.27
C ALA A 27 -2.42 7.53 14.32
N ILE A 28 -1.21 7.93 13.90
CA ILE A 28 -0.14 8.22 14.85
C ILE A 28 -0.46 9.43 15.74
N GLY A 29 -1.18 10.43 15.23
CA GLY A 29 -1.66 11.56 16.02
C GLY A 29 -2.67 11.14 17.10
N ALA A 30 -3.37 10.02 16.89
CA ALA A 30 -4.24 9.38 17.86
C ALA A 30 -3.53 8.34 18.76
N GLY A 31 -2.21 8.22 18.66
CA GLY A 31 -1.41 7.27 19.45
C GLY A 31 -1.43 5.82 18.94
N LEU A 32 -1.95 5.57 17.74
CA LEU A 32 -1.98 4.25 17.11
C LEU A 32 -0.65 3.90 16.43
N LYS A 33 -0.39 2.61 16.28
CA LYS A 33 0.80 2.07 15.60
C LYS A 33 0.46 1.63 14.19
N VAL A 34 1.30 2.02 13.23
CA VAL A 34 1.08 1.75 11.80
C VAL A 34 2.22 0.94 11.23
N PHE A 35 1.90 -0.06 10.43
CA PHE A 35 2.84 -0.73 9.54
C PHE A 35 2.50 -0.40 8.08
N ILE A 36 3.52 -0.11 7.27
CA ILE A 36 3.40 0.17 5.84
C ILE A 36 4.33 -0.76 5.06
N GLY A 37 3.75 -1.65 4.25
CA GLY A 37 4.47 -2.44 3.25
C GLY A 37 4.27 -1.85 1.87
N GLN A 38 5.34 -1.42 1.20
CA GLN A 38 5.29 -0.92 -0.17
C GLN A 38 5.71 -2.00 -1.16
N PHE A 39 4.81 -2.44 -2.02
CA PHE A 39 5.09 -3.43 -3.07
C PHE A 39 5.54 -2.76 -4.37
N ALA A 40 6.33 -3.48 -5.18
CA ALA A 40 6.91 -2.98 -6.44
C ALA A 40 7.71 -1.65 -6.29
N LYS A 41 8.08 -1.30 -5.06
CA LYS A 41 8.82 -0.09 -4.68
C LYS A 41 10.07 -0.52 -3.91
N GLY A 42 11.24 -0.07 -4.36
CA GLY A 42 12.51 -0.23 -3.63
C GLY A 42 13.42 1.01 -3.68
N GLN A 43 12.97 2.07 -4.35
CA GLN A 43 13.66 3.35 -4.41
C GLN A 43 13.42 4.18 -3.15
N LEU A 44 14.31 5.12 -2.86
CA LEU A 44 14.16 6.00 -1.70
C LEU A 44 13.23 7.16 -2.02
N TYR A 45 12.00 7.09 -1.51
CA TYR A 45 10.99 8.14 -1.63
C TYR A 45 11.02 9.11 -0.44
N SER A 46 10.49 10.31 -0.62
CA SER A 46 10.55 11.39 0.38
C SER A 46 9.78 11.05 1.67
N GLU A 47 8.65 10.35 1.57
CA GLU A 47 7.85 9.90 2.71
C GLU A 47 8.63 8.97 3.65
N ILE A 48 9.53 8.13 3.12
CA ILE A 48 10.36 7.22 3.92
C ILE A 48 11.34 8.02 4.79
N LYS A 49 11.90 9.10 4.24
CA LYS A 49 12.80 9.99 5.00
C LYS A 49 12.03 10.68 6.12
N ALA A 50 10.85 11.20 5.81
CA ALA A 50 9.99 11.86 6.80
C ALA A 50 9.56 10.89 7.92
N ILE A 51 9.15 9.67 7.57
CA ILE A 51 8.76 8.65 8.54
C ILE A 51 9.91 8.33 9.49
N ARG A 52 11.10 8.03 8.94
CA ARG A 52 12.27 7.66 9.75
C ARG A 52 12.73 8.77 10.68
N GLN A 53 12.56 10.03 10.27
CA GLN A 53 13.03 11.18 11.04
C GLN A 53 12.00 11.68 12.06
N TYR A 54 10.72 11.65 11.72
CA TYR A 54 9.69 12.38 12.47
C TYR A 54 8.55 11.51 13.02
N LEU A 55 8.36 10.28 12.51
CA LEU A 55 7.16 9.48 12.79
C LEU A 55 7.52 8.09 13.37
N PRO A 56 8.03 8.00 14.60
CA PRO A 56 8.48 6.73 15.21
C PRO A 56 7.36 5.69 15.41
N GLY A 57 6.09 6.11 15.32
CA GLY A 57 4.93 5.21 15.37
C GLY A 57 4.63 4.46 14.06
N ILE A 58 5.38 4.74 12.99
CA ILE A 58 5.24 4.10 11.69
C ILE A 58 6.46 3.23 11.39
N GLU A 59 6.24 1.93 11.20
CA GLU A 59 7.23 1.03 10.61
C GLU A 59 6.96 0.89 9.10
N ILE A 60 7.96 1.15 8.27
CA ILE A 60 7.84 1.10 6.80
C ILE A 60 8.88 0.17 6.19
N LYS A 61 8.42 -0.72 5.29
CA LYS A 61 9.25 -1.66 4.53
C LYS A 61 8.90 -1.65 3.04
N GLN A 62 9.89 -2.01 2.23
CA GLN A 62 9.83 -1.96 0.78
C GLN A 62 10.12 -3.35 0.21
N TYR A 63 9.26 -3.80 -0.69
CA TYR A 63 9.21 -5.14 -1.27
C TYR A 63 9.25 -5.06 -2.79
N GLY A 64 10.31 -4.43 -3.30
CA GLY A 64 10.52 -4.25 -4.73
C GLY A 64 11.96 -3.86 -5.05
N ARG A 65 12.31 -3.96 -6.33
CA ARG A 65 13.63 -3.53 -6.80
C ARG A 65 13.76 -2.01 -6.81
N LYS A 66 14.99 -1.52 -6.97
CA LYS A 66 15.31 -0.08 -7.15
C LYS A 66 14.98 0.44 -8.55
N CYS A 67 13.99 -0.15 -9.22
CA CYS A 67 13.54 0.19 -10.56
C CYS A 67 12.03 -0.08 -10.69
N PHE A 68 11.41 0.53 -11.69
CA PHE A 68 10.01 0.26 -12.02
C PHE A 68 9.87 -1.02 -12.85
N ILE A 69 8.72 -1.68 -12.69
CA ILE A 69 8.29 -2.77 -13.55
C ILE A 69 7.51 -2.16 -14.72
N TYR A 70 8.14 -2.08 -15.89
CA TYR A 70 7.51 -1.50 -17.08
C TYR A 70 6.79 -2.53 -17.96
N SER A 71 7.19 -3.80 -17.84
CA SER A 71 6.72 -4.89 -18.71
C SER A 71 6.53 -6.16 -17.88
N ARG A 72 7.12 -7.28 -18.32
CA ARG A 72 7.07 -8.54 -17.59
C ARG A 72 7.92 -8.42 -16.32
N PRO A 73 7.41 -8.81 -15.14
CA PRO A 73 8.22 -8.82 -13.93
C PRO A 73 9.36 -9.82 -14.03
N GLU A 74 10.50 -9.48 -13.44
CA GLU A 74 11.64 -10.37 -13.32
C GLU A 74 11.41 -11.37 -12.17
N PRO A 75 12.07 -12.54 -12.15
CA PRO A 75 11.98 -13.48 -11.02
C PRO A 75 12.30 -12.82 -9.66
N ALA A 76 13.18 -11.83 -9.65
CA ALA A 76 13.50 -11.05 -8.46
C ALA A 76 12.34 -10.18 -7.96
N ASP A 77 11.49 -9.65 -8.86
CA ASP A 77 10.30 -8.88 -8.47
C ASP A 77 9.28 -9.78 -7.76
N ILE A 78 9.05 -10.97 -8.32
CA ILE A 78 8.14 -11.98 -7.76
C ILE A 78 8.64 -12.39 -6.37
N ARG A 79 9.93 -12.74 -6.26
CA ARG A 79 10.52 -13.17 -4.98
C ARG A 79 10.36 -12.12 -3.89
N LEU A 80 10.72 -10.86 -4.18
CA LEU A 80 10.63 -9.77 -3.20
C LEU A 80 9.19 -9.50 -2.76
N ALA A 81 8.23 -9.58 -3.69
CA ALA A 81 6.82 -9.41 -3.37
C ALA A 81 6.30 -10.57 -2.50
N GLN A 82 6.66 -11.81 -2.80
CA GLN A 82 6.28 -12.98 -1.99
C GLN A 82 6.89 -12.94 -0.59
N GLU A 83 8.17 -12.56 -0.46
CA GLU A 83 8.83 -12.32 0.82
C GLU A 83 8.08 -11.23 1.62
N GLY A 84 7.69 -10.14 0.96
CA GLY A 84 6.91 -9.07 1.58
C GLY A 84 5.54 -9.52 2.05
N LEU A 85 4.84 -10.32 1.25
CA LEU A 85 3.51 -10.84 1.61
C LEU A 85 3.59 -11.79 2.81
N ALA A 86 4.61 -12.64 2.86
CA ALA A 86 4.87 -13.51 4.01
C ALA A 86 5.19 -12.70 5.28
N GLU A 87 5.90 -11.58 5.16
CA GLU A 87 6.19 -10.70 6.29
C GLU A 87 4.96 -9.93 6.77
N VAL A 88 4.15 -9.40 5.84
CA VAL A 88 2.86 -8.76 6.13
C VAL A 88 1.95 -9.68 6.94
N ARG A 89 1.85 -10.96 6.55
CA ARG A 89 1.07 -11.96 7.31
C ARG A 89 1.52 -12.11 8.75
N LYS A 90 2.82 -11.98 9.02
CA LYS A 90 3.34 -11.99 10.40
C LYS A 90 2.99 -10.70 11.14
N PHE A 91 3.15 -9.55 10.49
CA PHE A 91 2.89 -8.26 11.13
C PHE A 91 1.43 -8.01 11.43
N ILE A 92 0.52 -8.34 10.51
CA ILE A 92 -0.92 -8.16 10.71
C ILE A 92 -1.43 -8.99 11.90
N ASN A 93 -0.82 -10.14 12.16
CA ASN A 93 -1.19 -11.05 13.26
C ASN A 93 -0.37 -10.85 14.54
N SER A 94 0.59 -9.92 14.54
CA SER A 94 1.51 -9.73 15.68
C SER A 94 0.89 -9.05 16.90
N GLY A 95 -0.26 -8.39 16.73
CA GLY A 95 -0.85 -7.52 17.75
C GLY A 95 -0.09 -6.20 17.97
N LYS A 96 0.98 -5.93 17.19
CA LYS A 96 1.82 -4.73 17.34
C LYS A 96 1.23 -3.49 16.67
N TYR A 97 0.42 -3.66 15.63
CA TYR A 97 -0.08 -2.57 14.78
C TYR A 97 -1.59 -2.54 14.79
N ASP A 98 -2.14 -1.33 14.88
CA ASP A 98 -3.56 -1.07 14.78
C ASP A 98 -3.98 -0.89 13.31
N ILE A 99 -3.05 -0.41 12.48
CA ILE A 99 -3.26 -0.18 11.04
C ILE A 99 -2.15 -0.81 10.23
N VAL A 100 -2.53 -1.52 9.16
CA VAL A 100 -1.63 -2.10 8.17
C VAL A 100 -1.96 -1.52 6.79
N ILE A 101 -0.96 -0.94 6.13
CA ILE A 101 -1.09 -0.37 4.78
C ILE A 101 -0.26 -1.21 3.81
N LEU A 102 -0.91 -1.77 2.79
CA LEU A 102 -0.30 -2.49 1.67
C LEU A 102 -0.32 -1.58 0.45
N ASP A 103 0.70 -0.72 0.37
CA ASP A 103 0.82 0.26 -0.69
C ASP A 103 1.26 -0.43 -2.00
N GLU A 104 0.55 -0.15 -3.10
CA GLU A 104 0.72 -0.77 -4.42
C GLU A 104 0.50 -2.29 -4.47
N ALA A 105 -0.18 -2.90 -3.49
CA ALA A 105 -0.52 -4.32 -3.56
C ALA A 105 -1.48 -4.65 -4.72
N ASN A 106 -2.35 -3.72 -5.14
CA ASN A 106 -3.17 -3.92 -6.35
C ASN A 106 -2.29 -4.08 -7.61
N ILE A 107 -1.23 -3.27 -7.71
CA ILE A 107 -0.26 -3.36 -8.80
C ILE A 107 0.51 -4.68 -8.74
N ALA A 108 0.89 -5.14 -7.55
CA ALA A 108 1.57 -6.41 -7.38
C ALA A 108 0.72 -7.60 -7.86
N VAL A 109 -0.59 -7.61 -7.55
CA VAL A 109 -1.54 -8.60 -8.08
C VAL A 109 -1.69 -8.46 -9.59
N TYR A 110 -1.85 -7.25 -10.11
CA TYR A 110 -2.01 -6.99 -11.54
C TYR A 110 -0.81 -7.51 -12.36
N PHE A 111 0.42 -7.29 -11.88
CA PHE A 111 1.63 -7.83 -12.51
C PHE A 111 1.89 -9.31 -12.18
N LYS A 112 0.99 -9.99 -11.46
CA LYS A 112 1.12 -11.39 -11.05
C LYS A 112 2.38 -11.67 -10.23
N LEU A 113 2.78 -10.73 -9.38
CA LEU A 113 3.88 -10.94 -8.42
C LEU A 113 3.48 -11.91 -7.32
N PHE A 114 2.19 -11.92 -6.97
CA PHE A 114 1.52 -12.95 -6.19
C PHE A 114 0.05 -13.03 -6.65
N PRO A 115 -0.59 -14.19 -6.47
CA PRO A 115 -1.98 -14.40 -6.87
C PRO A 115 -2.96 -13.66 -5.94
N ILE A 116 -4.16 -13.34 -6.44
CA ILE A 116 -5.17 -12.57 -5.70
C ILE A 116 -5.64 -13.32 -4.45
N GLU A 117 -5.68 -14.64 -4.51
CA GLU A 117 -6.09 -15.54 -3.43
C GLU A 117 -5.25 -15.29 -2.17
N GLU A 118 -3.94 -15.07 -2.33
CA GLU A 118 -3.07 -14.79 -1.18
C GLU A 118 -3.34 -13.43 -0.53
N LEU A 119 -3.78 -12.43 -1.31
CA LEU A 119 -4.19 -11.13 -0.75
C LEU A 119 -5.56 -11.23 -0.06
N LEU A 120 -6.50 -11.98 -0.64
CA LEU A 120 -7.80 -12.24 -0.03
C LEU A 120 -7.67 -13.03 1.29
N GLU A 121 -6.73 -13.95 1.38
CA GLU A 121 -6.44 -14.63 2.65
C GLU A 121 -6.02 -13.64 3.75
N ILE A 122 -5.22 -12.61 3.43
CA ILE A 122 -4.88 -11.56 4.41
C ILE A 122 -6.13 -10.78 4.82
N VAL A 123 -6.97 -10.41 3.86
CA VAL A 123 -8.24 -9.70 4.09
C VAL A 123 -9.15 -10.49 5.05
N HIS A 124 -9.28 -11.79 4.83
CA HIS A 124 -10.16 -12.65 5.63
C HIS A 124 -9.56 -13.09 6.98
N SER A 125 -8.24 -13.22 7.06
CA SER A 125 -7.56 -13.69 8.28
C SER A 125 -7.11 -12.58 9.23
N LYS A 126 -7.18 -11.31 8.82
CA LYS A 126 -6.73 -10.19 9.67
C LYS A 126 -7.49 -10.19 11.02
N PRO A 127 -6.83 -9.81 12.13
CA PRO A 127 -7.52 -9.63 13.39
C PRO A 127 -8.65 -8.60 13.29
N LYS A 128 -9.74 -8.81 14.05
CA LYS A 128 -10.94 -7.96 13.99
C LYS A 128 -10.68 -6.49 14.32
N ASN A 129 -9.63 -6.20 15.09
CA ASN A 129 -9.27 -4.85 15.53
C ASN A 129 -8.21 -4.16 14.66
N VAL A 130 -7.73 -4.80 13.59
CA VAL A 130 -6.73 -4.22 12.68
C VAL A 130 -7.42 -3.61 11.46
N GLU A 131 -7.15 -2.34 11.18
CA GLU A 131 -7.55 -1.67 9.94
C GLU A 131 -6.57 -2.03 8.83
N LEU A 132 -7.07 -2.41 7.65
CA LEU A 132 -6.27 -2.80 6.50
C LEU A 132 -6.54 -1.86 5.33
N ILE A 133 -5.51 -1.21 4.81
CA ILE A 133 -5.62 -0.32 3.64
C ILE A 133 -4.79 -0.89 2.50
N ILE A 134 -5.38 -0.99 1.33
CA ILE A 134 -4.74 -1.51 0.12
C ILE A 134 -4.81 -0.44 -0.96
N THR A 135 -3.68 -0.14 -1.59
CA THR A 135 -3.62 0.89 -2.64
C THR A 135 -3.12 0.33 -3.97
N GLY A 136 -3.33 1.13 -5.02
CA GLY A 136 -2.79 0.92 -6.35
C GLY A 136 -3.88 0.88 -7.40
N ARG A 137 -3.50 1.07 -8.67
CA ARG A 137 -4.43 0.96 -9.82
C ARG A 137 -4.87 -0.49 -10.00
N ASN A 138 -5.92 -0.71 -10.79
CA ASN A 138 -6.39 -2.04 -11.20
C ASN A 138 -6.70 -2.98 -10.03
N ALA A 139 -7.42 -2.49 -9.01
CA ALA A 139 -7.90 -3.36 -7.94
C ALA A 139 -8.71 -4.53 -8.50
N HIS A 140 -8.40 -5.76 -8.07
CA HIS A 140 -9.08 -6.95 -8.55
C HIS A 140 -10.57 -6.91 -8.13
N PRO A 141 -11.52 -7.32 -9.00
CA PRO A 141 -12.95 -7.32 -8.66
C PRO A 141 -13.29 -8.06 -7.37
N ASP A 142 -12.63 -9.20 -7.11
CA ASP A 142 -12.84 -9.95 -5.87
C ASP A 142 -12.35 -9.20 -4.63
N LEU A 143 -11.28 -8.41 -4.75
CA LEU A 143 -10.82 -7.56 -3.66
C LEU A 143 -11.81 -6.42 -3.40
N ILE A 144 -12.32 -5.80 -4.46
CA ILE A 144 -13.36 -4.75 -4.37
C ILE A 144 -14.59 -5.31 -3.63
N LYS A 145 -15.01 -6.52 -3.98
CA LYS A 145 -16.16 -7.19 -3.35
C LYS A 145 -15.91 -7.52 -1.87
N ALA A 146 -14.67 -7.85 -1.51
CA ALA A 146 -14.29 -8.22 -0.14
C ALA A 146 -14.01 -7.01 0.77
N ALA A 147 -13.83 -5.81 0.21
CA ALA A 147 -13.52 -4.60 0.96
C ALA A 147 -14.78 -3.95 1.55
N ASP A 148 -14.63 -3.32 2.71
CA ASP A 148 -15.70 -2.58 3.39
C ASP A 148 -15.85 -1.16 2.83
N LEU A 149 -14.76 -0.59 2.32
CA LEU A 149 -14.73 0.73 1.69
C LEU A 149 -13.86 0.69 0.43
N VAL A 150 -14.39 1.21 -0.67
CA VAL A 150 -13.64 1.38 -1.91
C VAL A 150 -13.76 2.81 -2.39
N THR A 151 -12.62 3.46 -2.61
CA THR A 151 -12.54 4.79 -3.22
C THR A 151 -11.81 4.68 -4.55
N GLU A 152 -12.49 5.05 -5.63
CA GLU A 152 -11.87 5.22 -6.93
C GLU A 152 -11.45 6.68 -7.11
N MET A 153 -10.16 6.90 -7.31
CA MET A 153 -9.61 8.18 -7.69
C MET A 153 -9.65 8.29 -9.21
N LEU A 154 -10.65 8.98 -9.75
CA LEU A 154 -10.76 9.25 -11.17
C LEU A 154 -9.81 10.38 -11.60
N GLU A 155 -9.09 10.18 -12.69
CA GLU A 155 -8.25 11.24 -13.27
C GLU A 155 -9.12 12.23 -14.06
N ILE A 156 -9.61 13.28 -13.40
CA ILE A 156 -10.35 14.36 -14.08
C ILE A 156 -9.39 15.24 -14.90
N LYS A 157 -8.20 15.52 -14.35
CA LYS A 157 -7.09 16.19 -15.03
C LYS A 157 -5.76 15.85 -14.35
N HIS A 158 -4.68 15.82 -15.12
CA HIS A 158 -3.33 15.68 -14.57
C HIS A 158 -2.35 16.54 -15.38
N TYR A 159 -1.51 17.34 -14.71
CA TYR A 159 -0.54 18.23 -15.38
C TYR A 159 0.55 17.48 -16.16
N TYR A 160 0.75 16.20 -15.86
CA TYR A 160 1.59 15.33 -16.69
C TYR A 160 1.14 15.30 -18.16
N ASN A 161 -0.17 15.33 -18.40
CA ASN A 161 -0.74 15.36 -19.76
C ASN A 161 -0.46 16.68 -20.49
N GLN A 162 0.06 17.69 -19.78
CA GLN A 162 0.54 18.96 -20.32
C GLN A 162 2.08 19.03 -20.39
N GLY A 163 2.77 17.89 -20.22
CA GLY A 163 4.23 17.79 -20.27
C GLY A 163 4.96 18.14 -18.97
N VAL A 164 4.23 18.33 -17.86
CA VAL A 164 4.88 18.59 -16.56
C VAL A 164 5.44 17.29 -15.98
N SER A 165 6.77 17.22 -15.89
CA SER A 165 7.51 16.11 -15.28
C SER A 165 7.31 16.02 -13.76
N ALA A 166 7.69 14.88 -13.19
CA ALA A 166 7.64 14.63 -11.74
C ALA A 166 8.49 15.64 -10.95
N ARG A 167 7.96 16.14 -9.84
CA ARG A 167 8.57 17.15 -8.98
C ARG A 167 8.83 16.60 -7.59
N LYS A 168 9.98 16.95 -7.04
CA LYS A 168 10.39 16.58 -5.67
C LYS A 168 9.43 17.18 -4.64
N GLY A 169 9.00 16.35 -3.69
CA GLY A 169 8.01 16.67 -2.66
C GLY A 169 6.56 16.59 -3.11
N ILE A 170 6.28 16.33 -4.40
CA ILE A 170 4.92 16.25 -4.95
C ILE A 170 4.63 14.87 -5.58
N GLU A 171 5.56 14.36 -6.41
CA GLU A 171 5.52 13.01 -7.00
C GLU A 171 6.57 12.08 -6.39
N SER A 172 7.71 12.62 -5.92
CA SER A 172 8.87 11.88 -5.39
C SER A 172 9.39 12.42 -4.07
#